data_AF-A0A6V8LLA6-F1
#
_entry.id   AF-A0A6V8LLA6-F1
#
_cell.length_a   1.000
_cell.length_b   1.000
_cell.length_c   1.000
_cell.angle_alpha   90.00
_cell.angle_beta   90.00
_cell.angle_gamma   90.00
#
_symmetry.space_group_name_H-M   'P 1'
#
loop_
_entity.id
_entity.type
_entity.pdbx_description
1 polymer ?
#
loop_
_entity_poly.entity_id
_entity_poly.type
_entity_poly.pdbx_seq_one_letter_code
_entity_poly.pdbx_strand_id
1 'polypeptide(L)' 'MSTKSEPRGGRPDAGRSAIMSERRRLINLAYRLLGSLADAEDVAQETYARWYAMPQEQQEAIDSPAAG' A
#
# COMPACT_ATOMS: atom_id res chain seq x y z
N MET A 1 -14.41 42.48 -5.27
CA MET A 1 -14.45 41.31 -6.17
C MET A 1 -13.78 40.15 -5.44
N SER A 2 -14.57 39.20 -4.92
CA SER A 2 -14.09 37.97 -4.30
C SER A 2 -13.63 36.99 -5.37
N THR A 3 -12.39 36.52 -5.29
CA THR A 3 -12.02 35.26 -5.94
C THR A 3 -11.67 34.25 -4.86
N LYS A 4 -12.25 33.08 -5.06
CA LYS A 4 -12.58 32.02 -4.10
C LYS A 4 -11.33 31.22 -3.73
N SER A 5 -11.09 31.10 -2.43
CA SER A 5 -10.24 30.06 -1.84
C SER A 5 -10.76 28.67 -2.22
N GLU A 6 -9.95 27.84 -2.85
CA GLU A 6 -10.16 26.39 -2.91
C GLU A 6 -8.92 25.69 -2.34
N PRO A 7 -9.06 24.89 -1.27
CA PRO A 7 -7.93 24.24 -0.64
C PRO A 7 -7.53 23.03 -1.49
N ARG A 8 -6.30 23.03 -1.99
CA ARG A 8 -5.69 21.88 -2.67
C ARG A 8 -5.35 20.79 -1.63
N GLY A 9 -6.35 20.09 -1.12
CA GLY A 9 -6.24 19.06 -0.08
C GLY A 9 -6.50 17.63 -0.55
N GLY A 10 -6.28 17.31 -1.83
CA GLY A 10 -6.91 16.13 -2.45
C GLY A 10 -6.06 14.89 -2.74
N ARG A 11 -4.78 14.76 -2.32
CA ARG A 11 -3.94 13.60 -2.76
C ARG A 11 -3.06 12.84 -1.75
N PRO A 12 -3.12 13.00 -0.42
CA PRO A 12 -2.50 12.02 0.49
C PRO A 12 -3.46 10.88 0.90
N ASP A 13 -4.76 11.13 1.01
CA ASP A 13 -5.73 10.14 1.52
C ASP A 13 -6.11 9.07 0.48
N ALA A 14 -6.17 9.43 -0.80
CA ALA A 14 -6.45 8.48 -1.88
C ALA A 14 -5.31 7.46 -2.09
N GLY A 15 -4.05 7.90 -1.96
CA GLY A 15 -2.90 7.01 -2.01
C GLY A 15 -2.82 6.08 -0.79
N ARG A 16 -3.11 6.61 0.41
CA ARG A 16 -3.20 5.80 1.64
C ARG A 16 -4.34 4.79 1.58
N SER A 17 -5.52 5.16 1.08
CA SER A 17 -6.65 4.23 0.98
C SER A 17 -6.38 3.11 -0.05
N ALA A 18 -5.69 3.42 -1.15
CA ALA A 18 -5.23 2.43 -2.12
C ALA A 18 -4.24 1.44 -1.48
N ILE A 19 -3.24 1.93 -0.74
CA ILE A 19 -2.27 1.09 -0.03
C ILE A 19 -2.95 0.24 1.05
N MET A 20 -3.89 0.81 1.81
CA MET A 20 -4.63 0.06 2.84
C MET A 20 -5.53 -1.02 2.25
N SER A 21 -6.15 -0.75 1.10
CA SER A 21 -6.97 -1.73 0.38
C SER A 21 -6.10 -2.87 -0.15
N GLU A 22 -4.91 -2.54 -0.64
CA GLU A 22 -3.95 -3.51 -1.15
C GLU A 22 -3.39 -4.40 -0.03
N ARG A 23 -3.00 -3.81 1.10
CA ARG A 23 -2.58 -4.56 2.28
C ARG A 23 -3.65 -5.57 2.72
N ARG A 24 -4.92 -5.17 2.66
CA ARG A 24 -6.04 -6.04 3.02
C ARG A 24 -6.24 -7.16 1.99
N ARG A 25 -5.96 -6.93 0.70
CA ARG A 25 -5.97 -7.98 -0.32
C ARG A 25 -4.83 -8.98 -0.12
N LEU A 26 -3.62 -8.51 0.13
CA LEU A 26 -2.44 -9.36 0.37
C LEU A 26 -2.63 -10.25 1.61
N ILE A 27 -3.15 -9.71 2.71
CA ILE A 27 -3.44 -10.51 3.92
C ILE A 27 -4.51 -11.56 3.62
N ASN A 28 -5.58 -11.22 2.90
CA ASN A 28 -6.61 -12.21 2.53
C ASN A 28 -6.06 -13.31 1.60
N LEU A 29 -5.17 -12.96 0.67
CA LEU A 29 -4.53 -13.93 -0.20
C LEU A 29 -3.60 -14.85 0.60
N ALA A 30 -2.73 -14.28 1.44
CA ALA A 30 -1.82 -15.03 2.31
C ALA A 30 -2.59 -15.93 3.28
N TYR A 31 -3.72 -15.46 3.83
CA TYR A 31 -4.58 -16.25 4.70
C TYR A 31 -5.17 -17.47 3.97
N ARG A 32 -5.59 -17.33 2.71
CA ARG A 32 -6.09 -18.47 1.92
C ARG A 32 -5.01 -19.50 1.61
N LEU A 33 -3.74 -19.09 1.55
CA LEU A 33 -2.60 -19.97 1.28
C LEU A 33 -2.06 -20.64 2.54
N LEU A 34 -2.02 -19.93 3.67
CA LEU A 34 -1.40 -20.37 4.92
C LEU A 34 -2.41 -20.97 5.91
N GLY A 35 -3.70 -20.61 5.81
CA GLY A 35 -4.75 -21.04 6.73
C GLY A 35 -4.69 -20.39 8.13
N SER A 36 -3.72 -19.50 8.36
CA SER A 36 -3.45 -18.82 9.62
C SER A 36 -3.39 -17.32 9.41
N LEU A 37 -4.19 -16.57 10.19
CA LEU A 37 -4.23 -15.11 10.08
C LEU A 37 -2.92 -14.48 10.57
N ALA A 38 -2.33 -15.02 11.64
CA ALA A 38 -1.08 -14.52 12.20
C ALA A 38 0.07 -14.65 11.19
N ASP A 39 0.20 -15.81 10.53
CA ASP A 39 1.23 -16.01 9.50
C ASP A 39 0.98 -15.13 8.27
N ALA A 40 -0.29 -14.92 7.90
CA ALA A 40 -0.65 -14.02 6.81
C ALA A 40 -0.29 -12.56 7.10
N GLU A 41 -0.52 -12.11 8.33
CA GLU A 41 -0.15 -10.76 8.77
C GLU A 41 1.37 -10.59 8.84
N ASP A 42 2.10 -11.60 9.32
CA ASP A 42 3.56 -11.57 9.42
C ASP A 42 4.22 -11.45 8.03
N VAL A 43 3.81 -12.31 7.08
CA VAL A 43 4.33 -12.28 5.70
C VAL A 43 3.98 -10.96 4.98
N ALA A 44 2.78 -10.43 5.19
CA ALA A 44 2.38 -9.16 4.61
C ALA A 44 3.22 -8.01 5.19
N GLN A 45 3.43 -7.98 6.50
CA GLN A 45 4.27 -6.96 7.15
C GLN A 45 5.72 -7.03 6.70
N GLU A 46 6.30 -8.22 6.64
CA GLU A 46 7.68 -8.46 6.16
C GLU A 46 7.85 -7.96 4.72
N THR A 47 6.86 -8.22 3.85
CA THR A 47 6.89 -7.78 2.45
C THR A 47 6.90 -6.25 2.34
N TYR A 48 6.02 -5.57 3.09
CA TYR A 48 6.01 -4.10 3.12
C TYR A 48 7.28 -3.53 3.74
N ALA A 49 7.81 -4.13 4.80
CA ALA A 49 9.04 -3.70 5.45
C ALA A 49 10.23 -3.77 4.48
N ARG A 50 10.35 -4.87 3.71
CA ARG A 50 11.37 -5.01 2.66
C ARG A 50 11.23 -3.98 1.56
N TRP A 51 10.00 -3.70 1.12
CA TRP A 51 9.76 -2.67 0.10
C TRP A 51 10.15 -1.26 0.59
N TYR A 52 9.77 -0.89 1.82
CA TYR A 52 10.18 0.40 2.40
C TYR A 52 11.68 0.50 2.67
N ALA A 53 12.37 -0.63 2.84
CA ALA A 53 13.82 -0.67 2.97
C ALA A 53 14.57 -0.55 1.62
N MET A 54 13.89 -0.68 0.47
CA MET A 54 14.53 -0.51 -0.84
C MET A 54 14.81 0.96 -1.16
N PRO A 55 15.83 1.28 -1.97
CA PRO A 55 16.06 2.63 -2.48
C PRO A 55 14.87 3.14 -3.29
N GLN A 56 14.62 4.44 -3.23
CA GLN A 56 13.46 5.07 -3.86
C GLN A 56 13.40 4.85 -5.38
N GLU A 57 14.55 4.82 -6.07
CA GLU A 57 14.63 4.45 -7.50
C GLU A 57 14.13 3.01 -7.77
N GLN A 58 14.39 2.07 -6.85
CA GLN A 58 13.90 0.70 -6.99
C GLN A 58 12.44 0.57 -6.57
N GLN A 59 11.96 1.41 -5.66
CA GLN A 59 10.53 1.49 -5.34
C GLN A 59 9.73 2.05 -6.51
N GLU A 60 10.22 3.09 -7.20
CA GLU A 60 9.58 3.69 -8.37
C GLU A 60 9.62 2.77 -9.61
N ALA A 61 10.66 1.95 -9.74
CA ALA A 61 10.71 0.89 -10.74
C ALA A 61 9.64 -0.19 -10.51
N ILE A 62 9.16 -0.34 -9.26
CA ILE A 62 8.01 -1.18 -8.91
C ILE A 62 6.76 -0.30 -8.98
N ASP A 63 6.32 0.03 -10.20
CA ASP A 63 5.18 0.91 -10.51
C ASP A 63 3.84 0.42 -9.91
N SER A 64 3.79 -0.84 -9.46
CA SER A 64 2.69 -1.41 -8.69
C SER A 64 3.18 -2.62 -7.88
N PRO A 65 3.32 -2.54 -6.54
CA PRO A 65 3.69 -3.69 -5.71
C PRO A 65 2.63 -4.82 -5.71
N ALA A 66 1.52 -4.63 -6.43
CA ALA A 66 0.40 -5.55 -6.58
C ALA A 66 0.16 -6.06 -8.02
N ALA A 67 0.96 -5.62 -9.00
CA ALA A 67 0.77 -6.01 -10.39
C ALA A 67 2.02 -6.69 -10.94
N GLY A 68 1.89 -7.97 -11.27
CA GLY A 68 2.45 -8.46 -12.52
C GLY A 68 1.57 -8.04 -13.68
#